data_AF-H2C8W8-F1
#
_entry.id   AF-H2C8W8-F1
#
_cell.length_a   1.000
_cell.length_b   1.000
_cell.length_c   1.000
_cell.angle_alpha   90.00
_cell.angle_beta   90.00
_cell.angle_gamma   90.00
#
_symmetry.space_group_name_H-M   'P 1'
#
loop_
_entity.id
_entity.type
_entity.pdbx_description
1 polymer ?
#
loop_
_entity_poly.entity_id
_entity_poly.type
_entity_poly.pdbx_seq_one_letter_code
_entity_poly.pdbx_strand_id
1 'polypeptide(L)'
;MRITVAYSQEDDLKPLKPLLESKVNKGITLDVVKVKEDDLKFNHHNYDLFYSPIPLINHVRGIRFLTNGAKVWKSIGIEGNCNEGKICVQGSNSTEFYFLKMFYRGKLSVSLNQECGCRMAEGGSVVELTPFWSDACGDLPFVVKLLGTVTLNDDTLAKVKVAVRESASMAQGRGDVDVLSKELGLRGRQALECFIKRCSEAGLCIKPEYYLL
;
A
#
# COMPACT_ATOMS: atom_id res chain seq x y z
N MET A 1 -22.19 -6.25 10.81
CA MET A 1 -21.43 -5.01 11.09
C MET A 1 -20.94 -4.46 9.78
N ARG A 2 -21.18 -3.17 9.51
CA ARG A 2 -20.81 -2.52 8.26
C ARG A 2 -19.56 -1.68 8.50
N ILE A 3 -18.56 -1.84 7.64
CA ILE A 3 -17.25 -1.19 7.73
C ILE A 3 -16.99 -0.45 6.43
N THR A 4 -16.73 0.84 6.51
CA THR A 4 -16.38 1.67 5.36
C THR A 4 -14.89 1.53 5.03
N VAL A 5 -14.57 1.30 3.76
CA VAL A 5 -13.18 1.13 3.31
C VAL A 5 -12.87 2.12 2.18
N ALA A 6 -12.01 3.09 2.46
CA ALA A 6 -11.50 3.97 1.41
C ALA A 6 -10.37 3.31 0.62
N TYR A 7 -10.39 3.46 -0.71
CA TYR A 7 -9.37 2.91 -1.60
C TYR A 7 -9.12 3.86 -2.78
N SER A 8 -7.98 3.70 -3.44
CA SER A 8 -7.57 4.61 -4.53
C SER A 8 -7.51 3.92 -5.90
N GLN A 9 -7.13 2.64 -5.92
CA GLN A 9 -7.01 1.83 -7.12
C GLN A 9 -7.79 0.53 -6.95
N GLU A 10 -8.43 0.03 -8.01
CA GLU A 10 -9.19 -1.25 -7.94
C GLU A 10 -8.31 -2.42 -7.45
N ASP A 11 -7.03 -2.39 -7.81
CA ASP A 11 -6.03 -3.35 -7.37
C ASP A 11 -5.83 -3.39 -5.85
N ASP A 12 -6.12 -2.30 -5.15
CA ASP A 12 -6.07 -2.25 -3.69
C ASP A 12 -7.12 -3.20 -3.10
N LEU A 13 -8.26 -3.42 -3.77
CA LEU A 13 -9.35 -4.27 -3.28
C LEU A 13 -9.15 -5.76 -3.54
N LYS A 14 -8.13 -6.19 -4.31
CA LYS A 14 -7.89 -7.61 -4.63
C LYS A 14 -7.87 -8.52 -3.39
N PRO A 15 -7.20 -8.17 -2.27
CA PRO A 15 -7.22 -9.00 -1.06
C PRO A 15 -8.60 -9.07 -0.38
N LEU A 16 -9.46 -8.07 -0.60
CA LEU A 16 -10.80 -7.95 0.00
C LEU A 16 -11.91 -8.51 -0.87
N LYS A 17 -11.61 -8.85 -2.13
CA LYS A 17 -12.61 -9.27 -3.13
C LYS A 17 -13.49 -10.43 -2.64
N PRO A 18 -12.98 -11.52 -2.03
CA PRO A 18 -13.83 -12.56 -1.46
C PRO A 18 -14.80 -12.06 -0.37
N LEU A 19 -14.39 -11.11 0.47
CA LEU A 19 -15.26 -10.51 1.48
C LEU A 19 -16.34 -9.59 0.85
N LEU A 20 -15.97 -8.80 -0.17
CA LEU A 20 -16.91 -7.97 -0.94
C LEU A 20 -17.95 -8.82 -1.68
N GLU A 21 -17.55 -9.98 -2.18
CA GLU A 21 -18.41 -10.97 -2.83
C GLU A 21 -19.23 -11.82 -1.84
N SER A 22 -19.20 -11.49 -0.54
CA SER A 22 -19.89 -12.24 0.53
C SER A 22 -19.49 -13.72 0.63
N LYS A 23 -18.29 -14.09 0.15
CA LYS A 23 -17.75 -15.46 0.24
C LYS A 23 -17.09 -15.76 1.59
N VAL A 24 -16.87 -14.73 2.41
CA VAL A 24 -16.36 -14.83 3.79
C VAL A 24 -17.48 -14.46 4.75
N ASN A 25 -17.97 -15.43 5.53
CA ASN A 25 -19.06 -15.21 6.47
C ASN A 25 -18.51 -14.96 7.89
N LYS A 26 -18.24 -13.69 8.22
CA LYS A 26 -17.75 -13.25 9.54
C LYS A 26 -18.62 -12.17 10.17
N GLY A 27 -19.85 -11.98 9.69
CA GLY A 27 -20.73 -10.91 10.17
C GLY A 27 -20.23 -9.50 9.87
N ILE A 28 -19.31 -9.36 8.91
CA ILE A 28 -18.77 -8.08 8.42
C ILE A 28 -19.19 -7.89 6.97
N THR A 29 -19.64 -6.68 6.65
CA THR A 29 -19.90 -6.22 5.28
C THR A 29 -19.05 -4.99 5.04
N LEU A 30 -18.42 -4.91 3.86
CA LEU A 30 -17.59 -3.77 3.49
C LEU A 30 -18.35 -2.86 2.53
N ASP A 31 -18.39 -1.57 2.84
CA ASP A 31 -18.86 -0.52 1.94
C ASP A 31 -17.61 0.22 1.44
N VAL A 32 -17.28 0.07 0.15
CA VAL A 32 -16.06 0.65 -0.42
C VAL A 32 -16.32 2.05 -0.99
N VAL A 33 -15.37 2.96 -0.77
CA VAL A 33 -15.41 4.34 -1.29
C VAL A 33 -14.11 4.64 -2.03
N LYS A 34 -14.22 4.93 -3.33
CA LYS A 34 -13.06 5.34 -4.12
C LYS A 34 -12.71 6.80 -3.82
N VAL A 35 -11.45 7.07 -3.50
CA VAL A 35 -10.93 8.40 -3.15
C VAL A 35 -9.63 8.68 -3.90
N LYS A 36 -9.25 9.95 -4.01
CA LYS A 36 -7.89 10.31 -4.42
C LYS A 36 -6.94 10.03 -3.26
N GLU A 37 -5.79 9.44 -3.56
CA GLU A 37 -4.84 9.04 -2.52
C GLU A 37 -4.32 10.23 -1.70
N ASP A 38 -4.05 11.36 -2.37
CA ASP A 38 -3.59 12.58 -1.70
C ASP A 38 -4.64 13.21 -0.76
N ASP A 39 -5.93 12.85 -0.90
CA ASP A 39 -7.00 13.36 -0.05
C ASP A 39 -7.07 12.62 1.29
N LEU A 40 -6.49 11.41 1.40
CA LEU A 40 -6.51 10.59 2.62
C LEU A 40 -5.97 11.33 3.84
N LYS A 41 -4.94 12.17 3.66
CA LYS A 41 -4.38 12.96 4.78
C LYS A 41 -5.38 13.93 5.40
N PHE A 42 -6.43 14.32 4.67
CA PHE A 42 -7.46 15.24 5.14
C PHE A 42 -8.73 14.51 5.60
N ASN A 43 -9.08 13.39 4.97
CA ASN A 43 -10.38 12.76 5.13
C ASN A 43 -10.36 11.34 5.74
N HIS A 44 -9.20 10.81 6.14
CA HIS A 44 -9.08 9.46 6.72
C HIS A 44 -10.01 9.18 7.91
N HIS A 45 -10.38 10.20 8.71
CA HIS A 45 -11.33 10.07 9.81
C HIS A 45 -12.78 9.77 9.38
N ASN A 46 -13.11 9.98 8.11
CA ASN A 46 -14.44 9.73 7.56
C ASN A 46 -14.68 8.24 7.24
N TYR A 47 -13.67 7.40 7.44
CA TYR A 47 -13.70 5.98 7.09
C TYR A 47 -13.24 5.12 8.27
N ASP A 48 -13.76 3.91 8.34
CA ASP A 48 -13.34 2.92 9.34
C ASP A 48 -11.96 2.34 9.00
N LEU A 49 -11.77 2.04 7.72
CA LEU A 49 -10.51 1.57 7.13
C LEU A 49 -10.16 2.40 5.90
N PHE A 50 -8.87 2.49 5.60
CA PHE A 50 -8.38 3.07 4.36
C PHE A 50 -7.12 2.36 3.87
N TYR A 51 -7.01 2.14 2.57
CA TYR A 51 -5.76 1.70 1.96
C TYR A 51 -4.76 2.85 1.96
N SER A 52 -3.82 2.77 2.89
CA SER A 52 -2.80 3.77 3.14
C SER A 52 -1.52 3.44 2.38
N PRO A 53 -0.96 4.35 1.57
CA PRO A 53 0.45 4.29 1.24
C PRO A 53 1.28 4.50 2.50
N ILE A 54 2.51 3.97 2.53
CA ILE A 54 3.38 4.05 3.72
C ILE A 54 3.64 5.50 4.13
N PRO A 55 3.97 6.44 3.21
CA PRO A 55 4.30 7.81 3.59
C PRO A 55 3.18 8.61 4.25
N LEU A 56 1.93 8.13 4.23
CA LEU A 56 0.82 8.81 4.89
C LEU A 56 1.03 8.98 6.41
N ILE A 57 1.88 8.14 7.01
CA ILE A 57 2.33 8.25 8.41
C ILE A 57 2.99 9.60 8.74
N ASN A 58 3.46 10.34 7.73
CA ASN A 58 3.99 11.70 7.92
C ASN A 58 2.90 12.73 8.24
N HIS A 59 1.64 12.43 7.90
CA HIS A 59 0.52 13.34 8.00
C HIS A 59 -0.52 12.89 9.02
N VAL A 60 -0.65 11.57 9.22
CA VAL A 60 -1.65 10.97 10.10
C VAL A 60 -0.94 10.28 11.25
N ARG A 61 -1.21 10.73 12.47
CA ARG A 61 -0.65 10.14 13.70
C ARG A 61 -1.50 8.98 14.20
N GLY A 62 -0.83 7.97 14.74
CA GLY A 62 -1.49 6.85 15.41
C GLY A 62 -2.20 5.89 14.45
N ILE A 63 -1.77 5.81 13.18
CA ILE A 63 -2.34 4.81 12.27
C ILE A 63 -2.02 3.41 12.79
N ARG A 64 -3.07 2.63 12.97
CA ARG A 64 -2.99 1.20 13.24
C ARG A 64 -3.14 0.44 11.92
N PHE A 65 -2.06 -0.16 11.45
CA PHE A 65 -2.04 -0.93 10.21
C PHE A 65 -2.32 -2.39 10.47
N LEU A 66 -3.25 -2.95 9.71
CA LEU A 66 -3.45 -4.38 9.59
C LEU A 66 -2.34 -4.95 8.71
N THR A 67 -1.61 -5.94 9.22
CA THR A 67 -0.62 -6.68 8.42
C THR A 67 -1.25 -7.65 7.42
N ASN A 68 -2.58 -7.79 7.43
CA ASN A 68 -3.38 -8.58 6.50
C ASN A 68 -4.03 -7.67 5.44
N GLY A 69 -4.21 -8.19 4.23
CA GLY A 69 -4.80 -7.45 3.12
C GLY A 69 -3.86 -6.40 2.51
N ALA A 70 -2.56 -6.51 2.74
CA ALA A 70 -1.55 -5.60 2.21
C ALA A 70 -1.43 -5.73 0.68
N LYS A 71 -1.06 -4.64 0.01
CA LYS A 71 -0.62 -4.64 -1.38
C LYS A 71 0.90 -4.67 -1.41
N VAL A 72 1.46 -5.71 -2.01
CA VAL A 72 2.90 -6.00 -1.99
C VAL A 72 3.36 -6.35 -3.40
N TRP A 73 4.54 -5.84 -3.77
CA TRP A 73 5.21 -6.17 -5.02
C TRP A 73 6.46 -7.01 -4.76
N LYS A 74 6.65 -8.06 -5.57
CA LYS A 74 7.86 -8.89 -5.53
C LYS A 74 9.05 -8.27 -6.25
N SER A 75 8.76 -7.51 -7.29
CA SER A 75 9.75 -6.79 -8.07
C SER A 75 9.20 -5.41 -8.41
N ILE A 76 10.10 -4.46 -8.58
CA ILE A 76 9.74 -3.06 -8.84
C ILE A 76 10.31 -2.71 -10.21
N GLY A 77 9.51 -2.08 -11.04
CA GLY A 77 10.01 -1.52 -12.30
C GLY A 77 9.17 -0.36 -12.79
N ILE A 78 9.64 0.21 -13.89
CA ILE A 78 8.89 1.17 -14.70
C ILE A 78 8.38 0.44 -15.93
N GLU A 79 7.10 0.60 -16.22
CA GLU A 79 6.45 0.04 -17.40
C GLU A 79 5.71 1.09 -18.22
N GLY A 80 5.44 0.72 -19.48
CA GLY A 80 4.61 1.49 -20.41
C GLY A 80 5.39 2.46 -21.30
N ASN A 81 4.72 3.46 -21.87
CA ASN A 81 5.30 4.40 -22.83
C ASN A 81 5.93 5.61 -22.12
N CYS A 82 7.26 5.59 -21.97
CA CYS A 82 8.04 6.61 -21.26
C CYS A 82 8.67 7.68 -22.18
N ASN A 83 8.23 7.78 -23.44
CA ASN A 83 8.78 8.73 -24.41
C ASN A 83 8.60 10.20 -24.00
N GLU A 84 7.61 10.49 -23.17
CA GLU A 84 7.32 11.84 -22.65
C GLU A 84 8.26 12.27 -21.51
N GLY A 85 9.19 11.41 -21.09
CA GLY A 85 10.17 11.75 -20.05
C GLY A 85 9.57 11.88 -18.64
N LYS A 86 8.38 11.31 -18.42
CA LYS A 86 7.62 11.42 -17.16
C LYS A 86 7.24 10.04 -16.63
N ILE A 87 7.34 9.84 -15.32
CA ILE A 87 6.79 8.69 -14.59
C ILE A 87 5.59 9.18 -13.80
N CYS A 88 4.42 8.60 -14.03
CA CYS A 88 3.22 8.90 -13.29
C CYS A 88 3.12 8.08 -12.00
N VAL A 89 2.76 8.76 -10.93
CA VAL A 89 2.50 8.19 -9.61
C VAL A 89 1.14 8.65 -9.10
N GLN A 90 0.56 7.86 -8.20
CA GLN A 90 -0.82 8.04 -7.73
C GLN A 90 -1.04 9.28 -6.86
N GLY A 91 0.03 9.86 -6.34
CA GLY A 91 -0.06 11.04 -5.50
C GLY A 91 1.31 11.42 -4.94
N SER A 92 1.37 12.62 -4.40
CA SER A 92 2.55 13.13 -3.68
C SER A 92 2.86 12.33 -2.41
N ASN A 93 1.91 11.55 -1.91
CA ASN A 93 2.05 10.70 -0.72
C ASN A 93 2.12 9.20 -1.04
N SER A 94 2.23 8.85 -2.32
CA SER A 94 2.37 7.46 -2.76
C SER A 94 3.70 6.87 -2.34
N THR A 95 3.70 5.57 -2.04
CA THR A 95 4.91 4.82 -1.73
C THR A 95 5.87 4.85 -2.93
N GLU A 96 5.32 4.83 -4.15
CA GLU A 96 6.02 4.97 -5.43
C GLU A 96 6.72 6.33 -5.55
N PHE A 97 6.04 7.44 -5.26
CA PHE A 97 6.65 8.78 -5.28
C PHE A 97 7.86 8.85 -4.36
N TYR A 98 7.71 8.35 -3.14
CA TYR A 98 8.78 8.34 -2.15
C TYR A 98 9.93 7.42 -2.56
N PHE A 99 9.64 6.25 -3.14
CA PHE A 99 10.67 5.38 -3.71
C PHE A 99 11.51 6.11 -4.76
N LEU A 100 10.86 6.78 -5.72
CA LEU A 100 11.56 7.51 -6.77
C LEU A 100 12.41 8.64 -6.19
N LYS A 101 11.91 9.38 -5.19
CA LYS A 101 12.68 10.42 -4.50
C LYS A 101 13.91 9.86 -3.79
N MET A 102 13.76 8.73 -3.10
CA MET A 102 14.86 8.11 -2.36
C MET A 102 15.94 7.56 -3.28
N PHE A 103 15.55 6.76 -4.28
CA PHE A 103 16.48 5.88 -4.98
C PHE A 103 16.69 6.20 -6.45
N TYR A 104 15.67 6.75 -7.14
CA TYR A 104 15.79 6.99 -8.57
C TYR A 104 16.61 8.25 -8.85
N ARG A 105 17.64 8.10 -9.68
CA ARG A 105 18.53 9.18 -10.15
C ARG A 105 18.53 9.30 -11.68
N GLY A 106 17.54 8.68 -12.34
CA GLY A 106 17.43 8.71 -13.79
C GLY A 106 16.87 10.03 -14.32
N LYS A 107 16.72 10.10 -15.63
CA LYS A 107 16.32 11.32 -16.36
C LYS A 107 14.82 11.58 -16.37
N LEU A 108 14.00 10.59 -16.01
CA LEU A 108 12.55 10.73 -16.01
C LEU A 108 12.10 11.61 -14.84
N SER A 109 11.26 12.59 -15.14
CA SER A 109 10.63 13.44 -14.14
C SER A 109 9.40 12.76 -13.55
N VAL A 110 9.04 13.08 -12.30
CA VAL A 110 7.84 12.49 -11.67
C VAL A 110 6.64 13.40 -11.90
N SER A 111 5.56 12.85 -12.45
CA SER A 111 4.28 13.54 -12.63
C SER A 111 3.23 12.99 -11.65
N LEU A 112 2.48 13.89 -11.04
CA LEU A 112 1.50 13.58 -10.00
C LEU A 112 0.09 13.56 -10.58
N ASN A 113 -0.73 12.58 -10.18
CA ASN A 113 -2.18 12.60 -10.44
C ASN A 113 -2.56 12.76 -11.94
N GLN A 114 -1.71 12.27 -12.84
CA GLN A 114 -1.93 12.30 -14.29
C GLN A 114 -1.96 10.89 -14.85
N GLU A 115 -2.84 10.67 -15.82
CA GLU A 115 -2.73 9.52 -16.71
C GLU A 115 -1.61 9.82 -17.71
N CYS A 116 -0.44 9.19 -17.52
CA CYS A 116 0.56 9.10 -18.56
C CYS A 116 0.96 7.65 -18.75
N GLY A 117 1.45 7.35 -19.94
CA GLY A 117 1.73 5.98 -20.36
C GLY A 117 2.83 5.27 -19.56
N CYS A 118 3.56 5.96 -18.69
CA CYS A 118 4.72 5.45 -17.98
C CYS A 118 4.49 5.51 -16.46
N ARG A 119 4.63 4.39 -15.76
CA ARG A 119 4.35 4.30 -14.31
C ARG A 119 5.25 3.29 -13.62
N MET A 120 5.35 3.40 -12.29
CA MET A 120 5.87 2.30 -11.48
C MET A 120 4.84 1.18 -11.36
N ALA A 121 5.29 -0.06 -11.42
CA ALA A 121 4.45 -1.25 -11.28
C ALA A 121 5.18 -2.42 -10.63
N GLU A 122 4.43 -3.48 -10.34
CA GLU A 122 5.00 -4.79 -10.01
C GLU A 122 5.62 -5.40 -11.27
N GLY A 123 6.93 -5.58 -11.24
CA GLY A 123 7.70 -5.78 -12.46
C GLY A 123 7.69 -4.54 -13.35
N GLY A 124 8.58 -4.51 -14.32
CA GLY A 124 8.61 -3.43 -15.30
C GLY A 124 9.56 -3.78 -16.43
N SER A 125 9.18 -3.36 -17.63
CA SER A 125 9.90 -3.70 -18.86
C SER A 125 10.84 -2.59 -19.35
N VAL A 126 10.66 -1.36 -18.86
CA VAL A 126 11.43 -0.20 -19.33
C VAL A 126 12.65 0.04 -18.46
N VAL A 127 12.46 0.06 -17.13
CA VAL A 127 13.54 0.22 -16.16
C VAL A 127 13.32 -0.75 -15.02
N GLU A 128 14.33 -1.55 -14.72
CA GLU A 128 14.34 -2.40 -13.54
C GLU A 128 14.71 -1.56 -12.31
N LEU A 129 13.85 -1.56 -11.29
CA LEU A 129 14.05 -0.81 -10.05
C LEU A 129 14.33 -1.70 -8.83
N THR A 130 14.11 -3.02 -8.95
CA THR A 130 14.38 -4.00 -7.88
C THR A 130 15.81 -3.90 -7.32
N PRO A 131 16.89 -3.77 -8.13
CA PRO A 131 18.24 -3.68 -7.60
C PRO A 131 18.44 -2.53 -6.60
N PHE A 132 17.84 -1.36 -6.84
CA PHE A 132 17.95 -0.22 -5.92
C PHE A 132 17.29 -0.51 -4.56
N TRP A 133 16.18 -1.24 -4.57
CA TRP A 133 15.53 -1.68 -3.33
C TRP A 133 16.37 -2.73 -2.62
N SER A 134 16.85 -3.74 -3.36
CA SER A 134 17.65 -4.84 -2.82
C SER A 134 18.97 -4.38 -2.23
N ASP A 135 19.62 -3.38 -2.84
CA ASP A 135 20.85 -2.80 -2.30
C ASP A 135 20.62 -2.09 -0.96
N ALA A 136 19.46 -1.45 -0.80
CA ALA A 136 19.14 -0.68 0.41
C ALA A 136 18.52 -1.51 1.54
N CYS A 137 17.75 -2.55 1.18
CA CYS A 137 16.88 -3.32 2.07
C CYS A 137 17.07 -4.84 2.00
N GLY A 138 17.96 -5.36 1.16
CA GLY A 138 18.14 -6.79 0.93
C GLY A 138 16.98 -7.40 0.14
N ASP A 139 16.90 -8.74 0.13
CA ASP A 139 15.76 -9.47 -0.45
C ASP A 139 14.52 -9.32 0.45
N LEU A 140 13.96 -8.12 0.53
CA LEU A 140 12.71 -7.84 1.23
C LEU A 140 11.63 -7.47 0.21
N PRO A 141 10.36 -7.82 0.46
CA PRO A 141 9.27 -7.41 -0.43
C PRO A 141 9.09 -5.90 -0.43
N PHE A 142 8.49 -5.35 -1.47
CA PHE A 142 8.12 -3.93 -1.51
C PHE A 142 6.65 -3.76 -1.12
N VAL A 143 6.40 -3.30 0.11
CA VAL A 143 5.02 -3.04 0.58
C VAL A 143 4.56 -1.72 0.00
N VAL A 144 3.49 -1.74 -0.80
CA VAL A 144 2.97 -0.55 -1.48
C VAL A 144 1.92 0.13 -0.61
N LYS A 145 0.95 -0.64 -0.12
CA LYS A 145 -0.16 -0.13 0.70
C LYS A 145 -0.59 -1.12 1.77
N LEU A 146 -1.16 -0.59 2.85
CA LEU A 146 -1.71 -1.33 3.98
C LEU A 146 -3.10 -0.83 4.32
N LEU A 147 -3.94 -1.70 4.87
CA LEU A 147 -5.17 -1.25 5.51
C LEU A 147 -4.83 -0.57 6.83
N GLY A 148 -5.13 0.72 6.94
CA GLY A 148 -4.97 1.52 8.14
C GLY A 148 -6.31 1.88 8.78
N THR A 149 -6.28 2.13 10.08
CA THR A 149 -7.39 2.74 10.83
C THR A 149 -6.86 3.68 11.90
N VAL A 150 -7.64 4.72 12.20
CA VAL A 150 -7.46 5.56 13.39
C VAL A 150 -8.70 5.55 14.30
N THR A 151 -9.81 4.96 13.84
CA THR A 151 -11.14 5.09 14.46
C THR A 151 -11.64 3.80 15.10
N LEU A 152 -11.29 2.63 14.56
CA LEU A 152 -11.85 1.35 15.02
C LEU A 152 -11.37 0.95 16.41
N ASN A 153 -12.26 0.57 17.32
CA ASN A 153 -11.83 -0.01 18.60
C ASN A 153 -11.21 -1.41 18.44
N ASP A 154 -10.51 -1.90 19.46
CA ASP A 154 -9.74 -3.14 19.39
C ASP A 154 -10.61 -4.38 19.14
N ASP A 155 -11.81 -4.45 19.73
CA ASP A 155 -12.75 -5.56 19.52
C ASP A 155 -13.22 -5.65 18.06
N THR A 156 -13.56 -4.50 17.48
CA THR A 156 -13.96 -4.41 16.06
C THR A 156 -12.79 -4.74 15.16
N LEU A 157 -11.61 -4.21 15.47
CA LEU A 157 -10.40 -4.39 14.69
C LEU A 157 -9.94 -5.85 14.68
N ALA A 158 -10.06 -6.57 15.80
CA ALA A 158 -9.78 -8.00 15.86
C ALA A 158 -10.70 -8.81 14.93
N LYS A 159 -12.00 -8.51 14.90
CA LYS A 159 -12.97 -9.17 14.01
C LYS A 159 -12.68 -8.86 12.54
N VAL A 160 -12.39 -7.59 12.23
CA VAL A 160 -11.99 -7.14 10.89
C VAL A 160 -10.74 -7.88 10.43
N LYS A 161 -9.72 -7.97 11.28
CA LYS A 161 -8.46 -8.66 10.97
C LYS A 161 -8.68 -10.10 10.55
N VAL A 162 -9.52 -10.84 11.28
CA VAL A 162 -9.87 -12.24 10.95
C VAL A 162 -10.57 -12.32 9.58
N ALA A 163 -11.55 -11.46 9.32
CA ALA A 163 -12.27 -11.46 8.05
C ALA A 163 -11.37 -11.10 6.85
N VAL A 164 -10.52 -10.08 7.00
CA VAL A 164 -9.54 -9.66 5.98
C VAL A 164 -8.53 -10.77 5.72
N ARG A 165 -8.00 -11.43 6.76
CA ARG A 165 -7.05 -12.55 6.62
C ARG A 165 -7.66 -13.71 5.86
N GLU A 166 -8.90 -14.09 6.17
CA GLU A 166 -9.59 -15.18 5.47
C GLU A 166 -9.84 -14.82 4.01
N SER A 167 -10.30 -13.60 3.74
CA SER A 167 -10.47 -13.06 2.39
C SER A 167 -9.18 -13.10 1.59
N ALA A 168 -8.09 -12.56 2.14
CA ALA A 168 -6.80 -12.54 1.48
C ALA A 168 -6.24 -13.96 1.27
N SER A 169 -6.51 -14.90 2.18
CA SER A 169 -6.15 -16.31 1.98
C SER A 169 -6.90 -16.95 0.82
N MET A 170 -8.19 -16.62 0.63
CA MET A 170 -8.96 -17.10 -0.53
C MET A 170 -8.48 -16.47 -1.84
N ALA A 171 -8.18 -15.17 -1.84
CA ALA A 171 -7.63 -14.48 -3.01
C ALA A 171 -6.26 -15.06 -3.39
N GLN A 172 -5.40 -15.34 -2.40
CA GLN A 172 -4.11 -15.99 -2.61
C GLN A 172 -4.25 -17.41 -3.19
N GLY A 173 -5.22 -18.19 -2.72
CA GLY A 173 -5.51 -19.52 -3.27
C GLY A 173 -5.94 -19.50 -4.74
N ARG A 174 -6.43 -18.36 -5.24
CA ARG A 174 -6.79 -18.14 -6.66
C ARG A 174 -5.66 -17.53 -7.50
N GLY A 175 -4.54 -17.16 -6.87
CA GLY A 175 -3.45 -16.43 -7.53
C GLY A 175 -3.73 -14.94 -7.75
N ASP A 176 -4.77 -14.37 -7.13
CA ASP A 176 -5.11 -12.95 -7.28
C ASP A 176 -4.14 -12.02 -6.54
N VAL A 177 -3.51 -12.53 -5.47
CA VAL A 177 -2.60 -11.79 -4.59
C VAL A 177 -1.46 -12.67 -4.07
N ASP A 178 -0.37 -12.04 -3.62
CA ASP A 178 0.77 -12.76 -3.04
C ASP A 178 0.51 -13.27 -1.60
N VAL A 179 1.29 -14.26 -1.15
CA VAL A 179 1.28 -14.77 0.23
C VAL A 179 1.46 -13.67 1.28
N LEU A 180 2.27 -12.64 0.98
CA LEU A 180 2.48 -11.50 1.89
C LEU A 180 1.27 -10.57 1.98
N SER A 181 0.34 -10.64 1.01
CA SER A 181 -0.93 -9.93 1.09
C SER A 181 -1.86 -10.56 2.12
N LYS A 182 -1.74 -11.89 2.37
CA LYS A 182 -2.46 -12.56 3.45
C LYS A 182 -1.96 -12.11 4.81
N GLU A 183 -0.65 -12.09 5.01
CA GLU A 183 0.00 -11.66 6.25
C GLU A 183 1.45 -11.27 5.95
N LEU A 184 1.82 -10.03 6.26
CA LEU A 184 3.19 -9.53 6.00
C LEU A 184 4.28 -10.36 6.67
N GLY A 185 3.99 -10.95 7.84
CA GLY A 185 4.97 -11.71 8.62
C GLY A 185 6.21 -10.90 8.99
N LEU A 186 7.31 -11.58 9.30
CA LEU A 186 8.57 -10.93 9.68
C LEU A 186 9.18 -10.13 8.51
N ARG A 187 9.21 -10.70 7.30
CA ARG A 187 9.81 -10.05 6.12
C ARG A 187 9.09 -8.78 5.72
N GLY A 188 7.75 -8.77 5.75
CA GLY A 188 6.99 -7.55 5.44
C GLY A 188 7.13 -6.48 6.52
N ARG A 189 7.26 -6.85 7.80
CA ARG A 189 7.59 -5.88 8.87
C ARG A 189 8.97 -5.26 8.67
N GLN A 190 9.98 -6.07 8.38
CA GLN A 190 11.33 -5.59 8.06
C GLN A 190 11.34 -4.69 6.81
N ALA A 191 10.51 -4.98 5.81
CA ALA A 191 10.36 -4.14 4.62
C ALA A 191 9.82 -2.74 4.97
N LEU A 192 8.80 -2.67 5.82
CA LEU A 192 8.25 -1.39 6.30
C LEU A 192 9.28 -0.60 7.10
N GLU A 193 9.96 -1.26 8.04
CA GLU A 193 11.03 -0.64 8.83
C GLU A 193 12.16 -0.12 7.94
N CYS A 194 12.57 -0.89 6.94
CA CYS A 194 13.59 -0.45 5.99
C CYS A 194 13.11 0.75 5.18
N PHE A 195 11.89 0.72 4.64
CA PHE A 195 11.32 1.85 3.90
C PHE A 195 11.34 3.13 4.74
N ILE A 196 10.84 3.05 5.98
CA ILE A 196 10.74 4.21 6.88
C ILE A 196 12.13 4.72 7.28
N LYS A 197 13.08 3.81 7.52
CA LYS A 197 14.48 4.17 7.78
C LYS A 197 15.06 4.95 6.59
N ARG A 198 14.96 4.42 5.37
CA ARG A 198 15.48 5.07 4.16
C ARG A 198 14.78 6.39 3.87
N CYS A 199 13.48 6.46 4.11
CA CYS A 199 12.71 7.69 3.99
C CYS A 199 13.19 8.76 4.97
N SER A 200 13.51 8.37 6.20
CA SER A 200 14.04 9.29 7.22
C SER A 200 15.46 9.75 6.90
N GLU A 201 16.34 8.83 6.46
CA GLU A 201 17.70 9.15 6.01
C GLU A 201 17.73 10.11 4.81
N ALA A 202 16.74 10.00 3.91
CA ALA A 202 16.54 10.92 2.80
C ALA A 202 15.90 12.27 3.21
N GLY A 203 15.55 12.46 4.48
CA GLY A 203 14.89 13.67 4.98
C GLY A 203 13.43 13.80 4.53
N LEU A 204 12.79 12.70 4.11
CA LEU A 204 11.43 12.68 3.59
C LEU A 204 10.38 12.27 4.63
N CYS A 205 10.76 11.46 5.63
CA CYS A 205 9.88 11.05 6.73
C CYS A 205 10.35 11.61 8.08
N ILE A 206 9.42 12.03 8.93
CA ILE A 206 9.72 12.61 10.24
C ILE A 206 8.96 11.85 11.33
N LYS A 207 9.71 11.16 12.21
CA LYS A 207 9.25 10.45 13.44
C LYS A 207 7.78 9.99 13.39
N PRO A 208 7.44 9.01 12.53
CA PRO A 208 6.08 8.57 12.38
C PRO A 208 5.59 7.78 13.59
N GLU A 209 4.38 8.07 14.06
CA GLU A 209 3.69 7.28 15.08
C GLU A 209 2.68 6.36 14.39
N TYR A 210 3.01 5.08 14.31
CA TYR A 210 2.16 4.04 13.74
C TYR A 210 2.33 2.73 14.50
N TYR A 211 1.34 1.84 14.36
CA TYR A 211 1.31 0.55 15.03
C TYR A 211 1.00 -0.54 14.01
N LEU A 212 1.68 -1.69 14.11
CA LEU A 212 1.44 -2.86 13.25
C LEU A 212 0.65 -3.91 14.04
N LEU A 213 -0.47 -4.35 13.47
CA LEU A 213 -1.39 -5.31 14.06
C LEU A 213 -1.38 -6.64 13.32
#